data_AF-X1S6H8-F1
#
_entry.id   AF-X1S6H8-F1
#
_cell.length_a   1.000
_cell.length_b   1.000
_cell.length_c   1.000
_cell.angle_alpha   90.00
_cell.angle_beta   90.00
_cell.angle_gamma   90.00
#
_symmetry.space_group_name_H-M   'P 1'
#
loop_
_entity.id
_entity.type
_entity.pdbx_description
1 polymer ?
#
loop_
_entity_poly.entity_id
_entity_poly.type
_entity_poly.pdbx_seq_one_letter_code
_entity_poly.pdbx_strand_id
1 'polypeptide(L)'
;VLIETDEPVYGVQRDRLVFPTGRFWTSLCTPELKYAVKAGHLRKVETMVTYEQENIFESYVDKFYRLRLDFRSSGVAEYEELCKKMLNSLYGKFGQKGENWEKIGDCPGEWDREELLFNMNGRRVTKLRYLMGQVFLMTGCGECFDSFPAIAAHVTAYGRLFLWRLMQRVGSGNYFYCDTDSLIVNKTGLDCLSRSINKAGLGGLKIEETCDHIEIRGLKDYSTDHKNVTKGIRKNAVKLADGVFQQELWPSFRGLLRSGKAET
;
A
#
# COMPACT_ATOMS: atom_id res chain seq x y z
N VAL A 1 11.99 -18.17 -6.41
CA VAL A 1 13.02 -18.84 -5.57
C VAL A 1 12.36 -19.77 -4.56
N LEU A 2 13.02 -20.87 -4.22
CA LEU A 2 12.61 -21.78 -3.16
C LEU A 2 13.30 -21.37 -1.86
N ILE A 3 12.49 -21.11 -0.84
CA ILE A 3 12.92 -20.68 0.48
C ILE A 3 12.57 -21.77 1.49
N GLU A 4 13.41 -21.93 2.49
CA GLU A 4 13.15 -22.69 3.70
C GLU A 4 13.58 -21.86 4.92
N THR A 5 12.63 -21.52 5.78
CA THR A 5 12.87 -20.62 6.92
C THR A 5 11.93 -20.93 8.08
N ASP A 6 12.38 -20.69 9.31
CA ASP A 6 11.56 -20.66 10.52
C ASP A 6 11.06 -19.25 10.86
N GLU A 7 11.44 -18.23 10.07
CA GLU A 7 11.08 -16.84 10.28
C GLU A 7 9.90 -16.38 9.38
N PRO A 8 8.86 -15.71 9.91
CA PRO A 8 7.76 -15.16 9.12
C PRO A 8 8.14 -13.83 8.44
N VAL A 9 9.16 -13.85 7.57
CA VAL A 9 9.76 -12.65 6.96
C VAL A 9 9.39 -12.45 5.48
N TYR A 10 9.18 -13.52 4.73
CA TYR A 10 8.90 -13.44 3.29
C TYR A 10 7.40 -13.42 3.01
N GLY A 11 6.94 -12.34 2.38
CA GLY A 11 5.55 -12.22 1.96
C GLY A 11 5.22 -13.15 0.79
N VAL A 12 4.11 -13.86 0.88
CA VAL A 12 3.54 -14.67 -0.20
C VAL A 12 2.09 -14.27 -0.41
N GLN A 13 1.75 -13.88 -1.64
CA GLN A 13 0.36 -13.61 -2.01
C GLN A 13 -0.37 -14.93 -2.27
N ARG A 14 -1.38 -15.22 -1.44
CA ARG A 14 -2.42 -16.24 -1.66
C ARG A 14 -3.77 -15.52 -1.82
N ASP A 15 -4.82 -15.98 -1.15
CA ASP A 15 -6.07 -15.21 -1.01
C ASP A 15 -5.82 -13.86 -0.31
N ARG A 16 -4.83 -13.84 0.58
CA ARG A 16 -4.28 -12.66 1.26
C ARG A 16 -2.75 -12.76 1.30
N LEU A 17 -2.11 -11.64 1.61
CA LEU A 17 -0.69 -11.62 1.93
C LEU A 17 -0.47 -12.38 3.24
N VAL A 18 0.36 -13.42 3.20
CA VAL A 18 0.77 -14.22 4.35
C VAL A 18 2.28 -14.28 4.45
N PHE A 19 2.79 -14.57 5.66
CA PHE A 19 4.22 -14.71 5.94
C PHE A 19 4.49 -16.13 6.47
N PRO A 20 4.49 -17.15 5.60
CA PRO A 20 4.60 -18.53 6.01
C PRO A 20 6.02 -18.87 6.49
N THR A 21 6.11 -19.85 7.37
CA THR A 21 7.36 -20.56 7.72
C THR A 21 7.37 -21.93 7.04
N GLY A 22 8.51 -22.63 7.10
CA GLY A 22 8.76 -23.87 6.40
C GLY A 22 9.28 -23.63 4.98
N ARG A 23 8.95 -24.55 4.06
CA ARG A 23 9.50 -24.59 2.70
C ARG A 23 8.46 -24.20 1.66
N PHE A 24 8.74 -23.15 0.87
CA PHE A 24 7.79 -22.64 -0.12
C PHE A 24 8.47 -21.86 -1.26
N TRP A 25 7.76 -21.77 -2.38
CA TRP A 25 8.14 -20.93 -3.52
C TRP A 25 7.60 -19.50 -3.35
N THR A 26 8.45 -18.52 -3.63
CA THR A 26 8.07 -17.09 -3.68
C THR A 26 8.96 -16.29 -4.64
N SER A 27 8.60 -15.05 -4.91
CA SER A 27 9.38 -14.07 -5.66
C SER A 27 9.95 -13.04 -4.69
N LEU A 28 11.27 -12.83 -4.72
CA LEU A 28 11.97 -11.93 -3.82
C LEU A 28 12.62 -10.79 -4.60
N CYS A 29 12.55 -9.58 -4.05
CA CYS A 29 13.36 -8.46 -4.52
C CYS A 29 14.79 -8.57 -3.98
N THR A 30 15.71 -7.74 -4.50
CA THR A 30 17.11 -7.71 -4.09
C THR A 30 17.35 -7.72 -2.57
N PRO A 31 16.70 -6.86 -1.74
CA PRO A 31 16.99 -6.85 -0.31
C PRO A 31 16.51 -8.12 0.41
N GLU A 32 15.40 -8.72 -0.02
CA GLU A 32 14.87 -9.98 0.52
C GLU A 32 15.75 -11.16 0.12
N LEU A 33 16.24 -11.18 -1.12
CA LEU A 33 17.17 -12.20 -1.58
C LEU A 33 18.51 -12.12 -0.81
N LYS A 34 19.07 -10.91 -0.62
CA LYS A 34 20.27 -10.70 0.20
C LYS A 34 20.06 -11.19 1.63
N TYR A 35 18.90 -10.90 2.22
CA TYR A 35 18.52 -11.40 3.53
C TYR A 35 18.46 -12.94 3.56
N ALA A 36 17.81 -13.56 2.56
CA ALA A 36 17.70 -15.01 2.44
C ALA A 36 19.04 -15.74 2.30
N VAL A 37 19.98 -15.16 1.55
CA VAL A 37 21.33 -15.72 1.42
C VAL A 37 22.06 -15.61 2.76
N LYS A 38 22.04 -14.43 3.40
CA LYS A 38 22.72 -14.20 4.67
C LYS A 38 22.19 -15.10 5.80
N ALA A 39 20.88 -15.31 5.85
CA ALA A 39 20.24 -16.14 6.86
C ALA A 39 20.25 -17.64 6.50
N GLY A 40 20.79 -18.03 5.34
CA GLY A 40 20.83 -19.43 4.91
C GLY A 40 19.45 -20.00 4.58
N HIS A 41 18.49 -19.17 4.18
CA HIS A 41 17.12 -19.58 3.84
C HIS A 41 16.94 -19.99 2.37
N LEU A 42 17.84 -19.56 1.48
CA LEU A 42 17.74 -19.85 0.05
C LEU A 42 18.08 -21.32 -0.25
N ARG A 43 17.22 -22.00 -1.00
CA ARG A 43 17.42 -23.40 -1.41
C ARG A 43 17.59 -23.59 -2.91
N LYS A 44 16.82 -22.84 -3.71
CA LYS A 44 16.88 -22.93 -5.18
C LYS A 44 16.49 -21.60 -5.83
N VAL A 45 17.16 -21.26 -6.92
CA VAL A 45 16.76 -20.19 -7.84
C VAL A 45 16.28 -20.86 -9.13
N GLU A 46 15.16 -20.41 -9.65
CA GLU A 46 14.57 -20.92 -10.89
C GLU A 46 14.68 -19.88 -12.00
N THR A 47 14.11 -18.70 -11.76
CA THR A 47 14.20 -17.55 -12.65
C THR A 47 14.74 -16.36 -11.89
N MET A 48 15.55 -15.55 -12.56
CA MET A 48 16.08 -14.30 -12.05
C MET A 48 15.99 -13.24 -13.14
N VAL A 49 15.64 -12.02 -12.74
CA VAL A 49 15.70 -10.84 -13.60
C VAL A 49 16.61 -9.83 -12.91
N THR A 50 17.55 -9.27 -13.66
CA THR A 50 18.54 -8.31 -13.16
C THR A 50 18.30 -6.94 -13.76
N TYR A 51 18.54 -5.91 -12.96
CA TYR A 51 18.39 -4.51 -13.35
C TYR A 51 19.60 -3.73 -12.86
N GLU A 52 19.96 -2.67 -13.58
CA GLU A 52 20.93 -1.68 -13.10
C GLU A 52 20.31 -0.88 -11.95
N GLN A 53 21.13 -0.57 -10.94
CA GLN A 53 20.71 0.19 -9.77
C GLN A 53 21.23 1.62 -9.88
N GLU A 54 20.37 2.58 -9.58
CA GLU A 54 20.73 3.99 -9.57
C GLU A 54 19.93 4.75 -8.51
N ASN A 55 20.41 5.92 -8.08
CA ASN A 55 19.66 6.78 -7.15
C ASN A 55 18.57 7.58 -7.87
N ILE A 56 17.48 6.90 -8.22
CA ILE A 56 16.42 7.45 -9.07
C ILE A 56 15.46 8.43 -8.36
N PHE A 57 15.55 8.58 -7.03
CA PHE A 57 14.57 9.36 -6.25
C PHE A 57 15.14 10.44 -5.34
N GLU A 58 16.46 10.54 -5.14
CA GLU A 58 17.06 11.51 -4.21
C GLU A 58 16.62 12.95 -4.50
N SER A 59 16.78 13.42 -5.74
CA SER A 59 16.39 14.79 -6.11
C SER A 59 14.89 15.08 -5.86
N TYR A 60 14.03 14.10 -6.11
CA TYR A 60 12.59 14.22 -5.86
C TYR A 60 12.28 14.26 -4.36
N VAL A 61 12.86 13.33 -3.60
CA VAL A 61 12.65 13.21 -2.16
C VAL A 61 13.16 14.46 -1.45
N ASP A 62 14.38 14.92 -1.76
CA ASP A 62 14.97 16.11 -1.16
C ASP A 62 14.15 17.36 -1.42
N LYS A 63 13.65 17.52 -2.67
CA LYS A 63 12.81 18.66 -3.03
C LYS A 63 11.51 18.67 -2.22
N PHE A 64 10.73 17.59 -2.25
CA PHE A 64 9.44 17.56 -1.57
C PHE A 64 9.57 17.49 -0.06
N TYR A 65 10.66 16.92 0.46
CA TYR A 65 10.94 16.92 1.89
C TYR A 65 11.27 18.32 2.39
N ARG A 66 12.13 19.07 1.68
CA ARG A 66 12.44 20.46 2.02
C ARG A 66 11.22 21.35 1.98
N LEU A 67 10.45 21.31 0.89
CA LEU A 67 9.19 22.04 0.78
C LEU A 67 8.23 21.72 1.94
N ARG A 68 8.13 20.44 2.32
CA ARG A 68 7.31 20.03 3.46
C ARG A 68 7.77 20.67 4.77
N LEU A 69 9.06 20.75 5.03
CA LEU A 69 9.61 21.41 6.22
C LEU A 69 9.34 22.92 6.19
N ASP A 70 9.52 23.57 5.04
CA ASP A 70 9.27 25.00 4.86
C ASP A 70 7.79 25.34 5.12
N PHE A 71 6.85 24.59 4.54
CA PHE A 71 5.41 24.79 4.76
C PHE A 71 4.99 24.51 6.20
N ARG A 72 5.58 23.51 6.85
CA ARG A 72 5.36 23.26 8.28
C ARG A 72 5.81 24.45 9.12
N SER A 73 7.01 24.97 8.87
CA SER A 73 7.55 26.12 9.61
C SER A 73 6.73 27.40 9.41
N SER A 74 6.08 27.52 8.24
CA SER A 74 5.21 28.64 7.86
C SER A 74 3.76 28.44 8.29
N GLY A 75 3.40 27.31 8.92
CA GLY A 75 2.05 27.02 9.38
C GLY A 75 1.01 26.74 8.29
N VAL A 76 1.44 26.36 7.07
CA VAL A 76 0.52 26.11 5.94
C VAL A 76 0.24 24.62 5.78
N ALA A 77 -0.76 24.14 6.53
CA ALA A 77 -1.04 22.71 6.71
C ALA A 77 -1.43 21.98 5.41
N GLU A 78 -2.15 22.66 4.51
CA GLU A 78 -2.61 22.09 3.24
C GLU A 78 -1.44 21.70 2.34
N TYR A 79 -0.43 22.57 2.23
CA TYR A 79 0.76 22.29 1.43
C TYR A 79 1.71 21.32 2.12
N GLU A 80 1.77 21.30 3.46
CA GLU A 80 2.48 20.23 4.17
C GLU A 80 1.89 18.85 3.79
N GLU A 81 0.57 18.69 3.85
CA GLU A 81 -0.11 17.45 3.51
C GLU A 81 0.00 17.11 2.01
N LEU A 82 -0.03 18.11 1.12
CA LEU A 82 0.24 17.89 -0.31
C LEU A 82 1.65 17.32 -0.52
N CYS A 83 2.69 17.95 0.05
CA CYS A 83 4.07 17.49 -0.11
C CYS A 83 4.25 16.06 0.44
N LYS A 84 3.64 15.77 1.59
CA LYS A 84 3.62 14.43 2.18
C LYS A 84 2.93 13.40 1.27
N LYS A 85 1.80 13.75 0.63
CA LYS A 85 1.13 12.88 -0.36
C LYS A 85 2.03 12.64 -1.58
N MET A 86 2.73 13.66 -2.07
CA MET A 86 3.65 13.53 -3.19
C MET A 86 4.81 12.57 -2.88
N LEU A 87 5.35 12.61 -1.66
CA LEU A 87 6.36 11.65 -1.19
C LEU A 87 5.81 10.23 -1.09
N ASN A 88 4.62 10.06 -0.50
CA ASN A 88 4.08 8.74 -0.20
C ASN A 88 3.44 8.02 -1.41
N SER A 89 3.00 8.78 -2.42
CA SER A 89 2.26 8.21 -3.56
C SER A 89 3.12 7.85 -4.77
N LEU A 90 4.34 8.40 -4.87
CA LEU A 90 5.20 8.22 -6.04
C LEU A 90 5.46 6.75 -6.36
N TYR A 91 5.91 5.96 -5.39
CA TYR A 91 6.24 4.54 -5.65
C TYR A 91 5.02 3.75 -6.16
N GLY A 92 3.81 4.13 -5.73
CA GLY A 92 2.57 3.49 -6.14
C GLY A 92 2.26 3.71 -7.62
N LYS A 93 2.73 4.81 -8.22
CA LYS A 93 2.61 5.06 -9.67
C LYS A 93 3.36 4.05 -10.50
N PHE A 94 4.55 3.62 -10.05
CA PHE A 94 5.31 2.57 -10.73
C PHE A 94 4.64 1.19 -10.66
N GLY A 95 3.72 0.96 -9.71
CA GLY A 95 2.93 -0.27 -9.61
C GLY A 95 1.52 -0.16 -10.18
N GLN A 96 1.19 0.93 -10.88
CA GLN A 96 -0.16 1.19 -11.35
C GLN A 96 -0.54 0.28 -12.52
N LYS A 97 -1.72 -0.37 -12.42
CA LYS A 97 -2.30 -1.12 -13.53
C LYS A 97 -2.90 -0.18 -14.57
N GLY A 98 -2.61 -0.46 -15.84
CA GLY A 98 -3.24 0.18 -17.00
C GLY A 98 -4.45 -0.61 -17.49
N GLU A 99 -5.45 0.10 -18.00
CA GLU A 99 -6.52 -0.47 -18.80
C GLU A 99 -6.39 0.10 -20.21
N ASN A 100 -6.37 -0.78 -21.20
CA ASN A 100 -6.30 -0.37 -22.60
C ASN A 100 -7.72 -0.17 -23.11
N TRP A 101 -7.97 1.02 -23.66
CA TRP A 101 -9.26 1.44 -24.17
C TRP A 101 -9.11 1.80 -25.64
N GLU A 102 -9.95 1.22 -26.48
CA GLU A 102 -10.04 1.52 -27.90
C GLU A 102 -11.33 2.28 -28.16
N LYS A 103 -11.26 3.42 -28.86
CA LYS A 103 -12.47 4.14 -29.28
C LYS A 103 -13.17 3.31 -30.36
N ILE A 104 -14.43 2.94 -30.12
CA ILE A 104 -15.23 2.16 -31.08
C ILE A 104 -16.32 2.99 -31.77
N GLY A 105 -16.53 4.23 -31.33
CA GLY A 105 -17.50 5.12 -31.96
C GLY A 105 -17.72 6.43 -31.22
N ASP A 106 -18.57 7.27 -31.80
CA ASP A 106 -19.11 8.48 -31.20
C ASP A 106 -20.57 8.23 -30.78
N CYS A 107 -20.95 8.73 -29.62
CA CYS A 107 -22.28 8.58 -29.03
C CYS A 107 -22.71 9.89 -28.34
N PRO A 108 -22.90 10.99 -29.10
CA PRO A 108 -23.28 12.27 -28.53
C PRO A 108 -24.64 12.17 -27.83
N GLY A 109 -24.75 12.75 -26.63
CA GLY A 109 -25.97 12.74 -25.82
C GLY A 109 -26.11 11.55 -24.86
N GLU A 110 -25.22 10.57 -24.94
CA GLU A 110 -25.12 9.51 -23.93
C GLU A 110 -24.43 10.01 -22.65
N TRP A 111 -24.92 9.58 -21.49
CA TRP A 111 -24.30 9.88 -20.20
C TRP A 111 -23.00 9.13 -19.99
N ASP A 112 -22.07 9.78 -19.31
CA ASP A 112 -20.78 9.21 -18.92
C ASP A 112 -20.95 8.05 -17.93
N ARG A 113 -20.56 6.84 -18.36
CA ARG A 113 -20.72 5.59 -17.56
C ARG A 113 -19.77 4.46 -17.98
N GLU A 114 -19.63 3.46 -17.12
CA GLU A 114 -19.01 2.17 -17.45
C GLU A 114 -20.06 1.04 -17.41
N GLU A 115 -20.16 0.25 -18.48
CA GLU A 115 -21.03 -0.93 -18.55
C GLU A 115 -20.20 -2.21 -18.61
N LEU A 116 -20.66 -3.27 -17.93
CA LEU A 116 -20.07 -4.60 -18.02
C LEU A 116 -20.73 -5.38 -19.17
N LEU A 117 -19.91 -5.83 -20.11
CA LEU A 117 -20.35 -6.69 -21.20
C LEU A 117 -20.04 -8.15 -20.86
N PHE A 118 -21.09 -8.98 -20.88
CA PHE A 118 -20.98 -10.43 -20.74
C PHE A 118 -21.09 -11.07 -22.12
N ASN A 119 -20.01 -11.67 -22.62
CA ASN A 119 -20.04 -12.41 -23.87
C ASN A 119 -20.68 -13.79 -23.64
N MET A 120 -21.78 -14.10 -24.34
CA MET A 120 -22.50 -15.37 -24.23
C MET A 120 -21.65 -16.60 -24.58
N ASN A 121 -20.56 -16.44 -25.34
CA ASN A 121 -19.73 -17.54 -25.84
C ASN A 121 -18.33 -17.64 -25.18
N GLY A 122 -17.99 -16.78 -24.21
CA GLY A 122 -16.65 -16.78 -23.65
C GLY A 122 -16.53 -16.04 -22.34
N ARG A 123 -15.87 -16.67 -21.37
CA ARG A 123 -15.68 -16.31 -19.94
C ARG A 123 -15.01 -14.94 -19.66
N ARG A 124 -14.97 -14.02 -20.62
CA ARG A 124 -14.37 -12.69 -20.48
C ARG A 124 -15.46 -11.65 -20.33
N VAL A 125 -15.56 -11.10 -19.12
CA VAL A 125 -16.25 -9.83 -18.87
C VAL A 125 -15.38 -8.72 -19.47
N THR A 126 -15.90 -7.98 -20.45
CA THR A 126 -15.27 -6.76 -20.96
C THR A 126 -16.08 -5.54 -20.52
N LYS A 127 -15.62 -4.32 -20.83
CA LYS A 127 -16.27 -3.07 -20.42
C LYS A 127 -16.46 -2.14 -21.61
N LEU A 128 -17.61 -1.47 -21.66
CA LEU A 128 -17.77 -0.24 -22.42
C LEU A 128 -17.59 0.94 -21.48
N ARG A 129 -16.98 2.00 -21.99
CA ARG A 129 -16.94 3.30 -21.33
C ARG A 129 -17.54 4.31 -22.28
N TYR A 130 -18.58 4.98 -21.82
CA TYR A 130 -19.14 6.18 -22.42
C TYR A 130 -18.49 7.35 -21.70
N LEU A 131 -17.80 8.21 -22.43
CA LEU A 131 -17.11 9.36 -21.87
C LEU A 131 -17.06 10.48 -22.90
N MET A 132 -17.58 11.67 -22.55
CA MET A 132 -17.54 12.87 -23.38
C MET A 132 -18.15 12.66 -24.78
N GLY A 133 -19.29 11.95 -24.86
CA GLY A 133 -19.97 11.66 -26.12
C GLY A 133 -19.21 10.68 -27.02
N GLN A 134 -18.27 9.90 -26.47
CA GLN A 134 -17.54 8.85 -27.18
C GLN A 134 -17.68 7.51 -26.45
N VAL A 135 -17.61 6.41 -27.20
CA VAL A 135 -17.66 5.06 -26.65
C VAL A 135 -16.35 4.32 -26.87
N PHE A 136 -15.86 3.69 -25.81
CA PHE A 136 -14.61 2.95 -25.76
C PHE A 136 -14.84 1.51 -25.31
N LEU A 137 -14.16 0.56 -25.95
CA LEU A 137 -14.10 -0.84 -25.54
C LEU A 137 -12.81 -1.12 -24.79
N MET A 138 -12.90 -1.79 -23.63
CA MET A 138 -11.73 -2.26 -22.92
C MET A 138 -11.15 -3.48 -23.64
N THR A 139 -9.97 -3.33 -24.25
CA THR A 139 -9.30 -4.40 -25.01
C THR A 139 -8.39 -5.26 -24.14
N GLY A 140 -7.98 -4.75 -22.98
CA GLY A 140 -7.17 -5.52 -22.04
C GLY A 140 -6.79 -4.75 -20.77
N CYS A 141 -6.09 -5.45 -19.90
CA CYS A 141 -5.42 -4.88 -18.74
C CYS A 141 -3.94 -5.21 -18.83
N GLY A 142 -3.09 -4.26 -18.48
CA GLY A 142 -1.64 -4.40 -18.54
C GLY A 142 -0.92 -3.42 -17.63
N GLU A 143 0.34 -3.18 -17.95
CA GLU A 143 1.16 -2.13 -17.34
C GLU A 143 0.70 -0.77 -17.87
N CYS A 144 0.70 0.25 -16.99
CA CYS A 144 0.51 1.63 -17.42
C CYS A 144 1.78 2.10 -18.15
N PHE A 145 1.68 3.10 -19.02
CA PHE A 145 2.80 3.59 -19.85
C PHE A 145 4.07 3.88 -19.04
N ASP A 146 3.95 4.59 -17.92
CA ASP A 146 5.07 4.91 -17.01
C ASP A 146 5.21 3.94 -15.82
N SER A 147 4.56 2.77 -15.87
CA SER A 147 4.70 1.80 -14.77
C SER A 147 5.99 1.00 -14.92
N PHE A 148 6.65 0.76 -13.78
CA PHE A 148 7.75 -0.17 -13.69
C PHE A 148 7.64 -0.93 -12.36
N PRO A 149 6.87 -2.04 -12.32
CA PRO A 149 6.50 -2.71 -11.08
C PRO A 149 7.69 -3.17 -10.23
N ALA A 150 8.85 -3.41 -10.85
CA ALA A 150 10.09 -3.74 -10.15
C ALA A 150 10.50 -2.67 -9.13
N ILE A 151 10.32 -1.38 -9.44
CA ILE A 151 10.60 -0.27 -8.50
C ILE A 151 9.66 -0.35 -7.29
N ALA A 152 8.34 -0.45 -7.54
CA ALA A 152 7.35 -0.50 -6.46
C ALA A 152 7.58 -1.73 -5.56
N ALA A 153 7.91 -2.88 -6.17
CA ALA A 153 8.25 -4.09 -5.44
C ALA A 153 9.51 -3.92 -4.57
N HIS A 154 10.54 -3.22 -5.05
CA HIS A 154 11.75 -2.94 -4.26
C HIS A 154 11.47 -2.00 -3.08
N VAL A 155 10.74 -0.90 -3.29
CA VAL A 155 10.38 0.05 -2.22
C VAL A 155 9.63 -0.68 -1.10
N THR A 156 8.63 -1.50 -1.45
CA THR A 156 7.87 -2.25 -0.43
C THR A 156 8.71 -3.34 0.24
N ALA A 157 9.64 -3.99 -0.46
CA ALA A 157 10.56 -4.97 0.12
C ALA A 157 11.51 -4.33 1.14
N TYR A 158 12.07 -3.16 0.85
CA TYR A 158 12.86 -2.40 1.81
C TYR A 158 12.05 -2.01 3.04
N GLY A 159 10.81 -1.52 2.86
CA GLY A 159 9.90 -1.20 3.96
C GLY A 159 9.59 -2.42 4.86
N ARG A 160 9.25 -3.57 4.26
CA ARG A 160 8.99 -4.82 5.01
C ARG A 160 10.20 -5.28 5.80
N LEU A 161 11.39 -5.30 5.18
CA LEU A 161 12.61 -5.73 5.88
C LEU A 161 13.06 -4.73 6.94
N PHE A 162 12.78 -3.45 6.77
CA PHE A 162 13.01 -2.45 7.81
C PHE A 162 12.13 -2.75 9.03
N LEU A 163 10.83 -2.95 8.82
CA LEU A 163 9.90 -3.33 9.90
C LEU A 163 10.31 -4.66 10.56
N TRP A 164 10.70 -5.66 9.77
CA TRP A 164 11.20 -6.94 10.28
C TRP A 164 12.42 -6.77 11.20
N ARG A 165 13.40 -5.94 10.80
CA ARG A 165 14.57 -5.63 11.65
C ARG A 165 14.17 -4.98 12.97
N LEU A 166 13.15 -4.12 12.97
CA LEU A 166 12.62 -3.54 14.21
C LEU A 166 12.00 -4.61 15.09
N MET A 167 11.19 -5.51 14.52
CA MET A 167 10.59 -6.63 15.25
C MET A 167 11.66 -7.56 15.85
N GLN A 168 12.70 -7.90 15.08
CA GLN A 168 13.84 -8.69 15.57
C GLN A 168 14.55 -7.99 16.74
N ARG A 169 14.75 -6.68 16.66
CA ARG A 169 15.39 -5.89 17.72
C ARG A 169 14.54 -5.78 18.99
N VAL A 170 13.23 -5.69 18.84
CA VAL A 170 12.26 -5.69 19.96
C VAL A 170 12.19 -7.06 20.62
N GLY A 171 12.34 -8.13 19.83
CA GLY A 171 12.24 -9.51 20.29
C GLY A 171 10.79 -9.99 20.39
N SER A 172 10.62 -11.31 20.22
CA SER A 172 9.30 -11.95 20.33
C SER A 172 8.69 -11.72 21.73
N GLY A 173 7.38 -11.48 21.79
CA GLY A 173 6.66 -11.17 23.03
C GLY A 173 6.64 -9.69 23.43
N ASN A 174 7.46 -8.84 22.80
CA ASN A 174 7.50 -7.40 23.09
C ASN A 174 6.80 -6.53 22.04
N TYR A 175 6.30 -7.14 20.96
CA TYR A 175 5.44 -6.48 19.97
C TYR A 175 4.11 -7.22 19.86
N PHE A 176 3.03 -6.47 19.63
CA PHE A 176 1.65 -6.99 19.62
C PHE A 176 0.99 -6.91 18.25
N TYR A 177 1.33 -5.90 17.46
CA TYR A 177 0.69 -5.64 16.17
C TYR A 177 1.60 -4.81 15.26
N CYS A 178 1.48 -5.00 13.95
CA CYS A 178 2.11 -4.13 12.97
C CYS A 178 1.15 -3.84 11.80
N ASP A 179 1.26 -2.66 11.23
CA ASP A 179 0.56 -2.30 9.98
C ASP A 179 1.44 -1.38 9.15
N THR A 180 1.94 -1.92 8.04
CA THR A 180 2.74 -1.26 6.99
C THR A 180 4.06 -0.64 7.48
N ASP A 181 3.98 0.41 8.28
CA ASP A 181 5.07 1.26 8.77
C ASP A 181 4.97 1.54 10.29
N SER A 182 4.10 0.82 11.00
CA SER A 182 3.87 0.96 12.43
C SER A 182 4.05 -0.35 13.19
N LEU A 183 4.49 -0.25 14.45
CA LEU A 183 4.65 -1.38 15.38
C LEU A 183 4.10 -0.96 16.75
N ILE A 184 3.22 -1.78 17.31
CA ILE A 184 2.73 -1.63 18.68
C ILE A 184 3.58 -2.53 19.57
N VAL A 185 4.19 -1.93 20.60
CA VAL A 185 5.15 -2.59 21.49
C VAL A 185 4.83 -2.30 22.95
N ASN A 186 5.32 -3.16 23.84
CA ASN A 186 5.34 -2.88 25.27
C ASN A 186 6.51 -1.94 25.63
N LYS A 187 6.63 -1.63 26.92
CA LYS A 187 7.71 -0.78 27.45
C LYS A 187 9.12 -1.31 27.12
N THR A 188 9.34 -2.62 27.29
CA THR A 188 10.63 -3.25 26.97
C THR A 188 10.98 -3.09 25.49
N GLY A 189 10.01 -3.30 24.60
CA GLY A 189 10.18 -3.09 23.16
C GLY A 189 10.47 -1.62 22.82
N LEU A 190 9.81 -0.67 23.49
CA LEU A 190 10.08 0.75 23.32
C LEU A 190 11.52 1.10 23.73
N ASP A 191 11.99 0.57 24.87
CA ASP A 191 13.35 0.78 25.36
C ASP A 191 14.39 0.26 24.36
N CYS A 192 14.15 -0.91 23.76
CA CYS A 192 14.99 -1.46 22.69
C CYS A 192 15.07 -0.55 21.46
N LEU A 193 14.00 0.20 21.16
CA LEU A 193 13.88 1.09 20.00
C LEU A 193 14.30 2.54 20.26
N SER A 194 14.56 2.92 21.52
CA SER A 194 14.91 4.28 21.94
C SER A 194 15.88 5.03 21.02
N ARG A 195 16.99 4.40 20.62
CA ARG A 195 18.01 5.01 19.72
C ARG A 195 17.53 5.25 18.29
N SER A 196 16.45 4.61 17.87
CA SER A 196 15.85 4.75 16.54
C SER A 196 14.71 5.78 16.52
N ILE A 197 14.34 6.33 17.67
CA ILE A 197 13.32 7.37 17.77
C ILE A 197 13.92 8.71 17.34
N ASN A 198 13.41 9.25 16.23
CA ASN A 198 13.77 10.56 15.72
C ASN A 198 12.53 11.19 15.07
N LYS A 199 12.04 12.28 15.67
CA LYS A 199 10.81 12.96 15.23
C LYS A 199 10.97 13.74 13.92
N ALA A 200 12.20 14.10 13.54
CA ALA A 200 12.47 15.03 12.43
C ALA A 200 13.35 14.45 11.31
N GLY A 201 13.88 13.24 11.48
CA GLY A 201 14.70 12.59 10.46
C GLY A 201 13.87 11.69 9.52
N LEU A 202 14.19 11.69 8.23
CA LEU A 202 13.68 10.68 7.30
C LEU A 202 14.03 9.27 7.78
N GLY A 203 13.06 8.37 7.79
CA GLY A 203 13.23 6.99 8.26
C GLY A 203 13.30 6.83 9.79
N GLY A 204 13.16 7.91 10.55
CA GLY A 204 13.11 7.86 12.01
C GLY A 204 11.78 7.31 12.55
N LEU A 205 11.83 6.69 13.73
CA LEU A 205 10.62 6.29 14.44
C LEU A 205 10.05 7.46 15.23
N LYS A 206 8.72 7.54 15.28
CA LYS A 206 7.98 8.47 16.13
C LYS A 206 7.00 7.70 17.00
N ILE A 207 6.85 8.15 18.24
CA ILE A 207 5.80 7.66 19.14
C ILE A 207 4.50 8.37 18.72
N GLU A 208 3.58 7.63 18.12
CA GLU A 208 2.26 8.14 17.72
C GLU A 208 1.28 8.20 18.88
N GLU A 209 1.36 7.24 19.80
CA GLU A 209 0.42 7.07 20.90
C GLU A 209 1.04 6.20 22.00
N THR A 210 0.66 6.48 23.24
CA THR A 210 0.89 5.62 24.42
C THR A 210 -0.47 5.35 25.04
N CYS A 211 -0.74 4.09 25.39
CA CYS A 211 -1.99 3.67 26.02
C CYS A 211 -1.70 2.58 27.05
N ASP A 212 -2.57 2.46 28.06
CA ASP A 212 -2.44 1.44 29.10
C ASP A 212 -3.13 0.15 28.68
N HIS A 213 -4.18 0.26 27.86
CA HIS A 213 -4.94 -0.87 27.34
C HIS A 213 -5.08 -0.85 25.82
N ILE A 214 -4.96 -2.04 25.21
CA ILE A 214 -5.25 -2.27 23.80
C ILE A 214 -5.97 -3.60 23.63
N GLU A 215 -7.02 -3.59 22.82
CA GLU A 215 -7.71 -4.78 22.35
C GLU A 215 -7.49 -4.94 20.84
N ILE A 216 -6.88 -6.05 20.42
CA ILE A 216 -6.61 -6.34 19.01
C ILE A 216 -7.53 -7.50 18.58
N ARG A 217 -8.49 -7.21 17.70
CA ARG A 217 -9.47 -8.18 17.20
C ARG A 217 -9.06 -8.74 15.84
N GLY A 218 -8.25 -8.01 15.07
CA GLY A 218 -7.72 -8.48 13.80
C GLY A 218 -7.00 -7.41 12.97
N LEU A 219 -6.86 -7.69 11.67
CA LEU A 219 -6.17 -6.80 10.73
C LEU A 219 -6.94 -5.50 10.55
N LYS A 220 -6.33 -4.40 10.99
CA LYS A 220 -6.92 -3.06 11.04
C LYS A 220 -8.23 -3.05 11.84
N ASP A 221 -8.29 -3.86 12.88
CA ASP A 221 -9.40 -3.91 13.83
C ASP A 221 -8.86 -4.00 15.27
N TYR A 222 -8.77 -2.85 15.93
CA TYR A 222 -8.26 -2.73 17.29
C TYR A 222 -8.76 -1.45 17.95
N SER A 223 -8.79 -1.44 19.27
CA SER A 223 -9.13 -0.26 20.08
C SER A 223 -8.10 0.00 21.16
N THR A 224 -7.85 1.28 21.40
CA THR A 224 -7.10 1.81 22.54
C THR A 224 -8.03 2.72 23.36
N ASP A 225 -7.52 3.27 24.45
CA ASP A 225 -8.21 4.26 25.27
C ASP A 225 -8.60 5.55 24.48
N HIS A 226 -7.94 5.80 23.36
CA HIS A 226 -8.09 7.04 22.58
C HIS A 226 -8.77 6.85 21.23
N LYS A 227 -8.77 5.64 20.66
CA LYS A 227 -9.32 5.41 19.32
C LYS A 227 -9.85 4.00 19.13
N ASN A 228 -10.86 3.90 18.28
CA ASN A 228 -11.29 2.64 17.70
C ASN A 228 -10.94 2.63 16.20
N VAL A 229 -10.25 1.59 15.75
CA VAL A 229 -9.87 1.40 14.35
C VAL A 229 -10.62 0.18 13.84
N THR A 230 -11.39 0.37 12.77
CA THR A 230 -12.08 -0.72 12.09
C THR A 230 -11.89 -0.55 10.58
N LYS A 231 -11.49 -1.63 9.91
CA LYS A 231 -11.18 -1.61 8.48
C LYS A 231 -12.36 -1.09 7.66
N GLY A 232 -12.12 -0.03 6.88
CA GLY A 232 -13.13 0.57 6.01
C GLY A 232 -14.04 1.60 6.71
N ILE A 233 -13.93 1.76 8.02
CA ILE A 233 -14.69 2.75 8.80
C ILE A 233 -13.80 3.97 9.08
N ARG A 234 -14.29 5.17 8.72
CA ARG A 234 -13.57 6.43 8.96
C ARG A 234 -13.62 6.79 10.45
N LYS A 235 -12.63 7.56 10.92
CA LYS A 235 -12.59 8.05 12.30
C LYS A 235 -13.80 8.91 12.69
N ASN A 236 -14.41 9.60 11.71
CA ASN A 236 -15.57 10.45 11.89
C ASN A 236 -16.90 9.76 11.49
N ALA A 237 -16.89 8.43 11.30
CA ALA A 237 -18.11 7.68 11.03
C ALA A 237 -19.02 7.65 12.27
N VAL A 238 -20.33 7.74 12.06
CA VAL A 238 -21.35 7.67 13.11
C VAL A 238 -21.84 6.23 13.21
N LYS A 239 -21.73 5.61 14.40
CA LYS A 239 -22.31 4.28 14.66
C LYS A 239 -23.81 4.42 14.87
N LEU A 240 -24.62 3.80 14.01
CA LEU A 240 -26.08 3.83 14.08
C LEU A 240 -26.64 2.64 14.89
N ALA A 241 -26.04 1.48 14.72
CA ALA A 241 -26.35 0.25 15.45
C ALA A 241 -25.10 -0.63 15.52
N ASP A 242 -25.20 -1.80 16.16
CA ASP A 242 -24.06 -2.71 16.20
C ASP A 242 -23.69 -3.21 14.79
N GLY A 243 -22.41 -3.06 14.42
CA GLY A 243 -21.93 -3.32 13.07
C GLY A 243 -22.40 -2.34 11.97
N VAL A 244 -23.23 -1.33 12.29
CA VAL A 244 -23.80 -0.41 11.29
C VAL A 244 -23.26 1.01 11.47
N PHE A 245 -22.61 1.52 10.44
CA PHE A 245 -21.97 2.84 10.45
C PHE A 245 -22.44 3.69 9.26
N GLN A 246 -22.68 4.97 9.53
CA GLN A 246 -22.90 6.00 8.52
C GLN A 246 -21.62 6.83 8.38
N GLN A 247 -21.16 7.01 7.15
CA GLN A 247 -20.00 7.85 6.85
C GLN A 247 -20.13 8.50 5.48
N GLU A 248 -19.48 9.65 5.33
CA GLU A 248 -19.40 10.33 4.06
C GLU A 248 -18.57 9.50 3.06
N LEU A 249 -19.12 9.28 1.87
CA LEU A 249 -18.46 8.56 0.80
C LEU A 249 -18.12 9.54 -0.32
N TRP A 250 -16.83 9.67 -0.60
CA TRP A 250 -16.33 10.42 -1.75
C TRP A 250 -16.12 9.44 -2.89
N PRO A 251 -17.04 9.36 -3.86
CA PRO A 251 -16.91 8.40 -4.94
C PRO A 251 -15.70 8.77 -5.80
N SER A 252 -14.87 7.79 -6.12
CA SER A 252 -13.85 7.98 -7.16
C SER A 252 -14.54 8.27 -8.49
N PHE A 253 -13.89 8.98 -9.41
CA PHE A 253 -14.41 9.18 -10.77
C PHE A 253 -14.87 7.86 -11.42
N ARG A 254 -14.08 6.80 -11.24
CA ARG A 254 -14.45 5.46 -11.68
C ARG A 254 -15.71 4.90 -10.99
N GLY A 255 -15.87 5.18 -9.69
CA GLY A 255 -17.07 4.82 -8.94
C GLY A 255 -18.31 5.58 -9.42
N LEU A 256 -18.15 6.85 -9.82
CA LEU A 256 -19.22 7.63 -10.45
C LEU A 256 -19.63 7.05 -11.80
N LEU A 257 -18.66 6.73 -12.67
CA LEU A 257 -18.93 6.10 -13.96
C LEU A 257 -19.65 4.75 -13.81
N ARG A 258 -19.27 3.94 -12.83
CA ARG A 258 -19.95 2.65 -12.58
C ARG A 258 -21.35 2.80 -12.00
N SER A 259 -21.61 3.88 -11.28
CA SER A 259 -22.94 4.13 -10.73
C SER A 259 -23.84 4.90 -11.71
N GLY A 260 -23.31 5.36 -12.85
CA GLY A 260 -24.03 6.19 -13.82
C GLY A 260 -24.35 7.59 -13.30
N LYS A 261 -23.64 8.06 -12.26
CA LYS A 261 -23.87 9.35 -11.60
C LYS A 261 -22.73 10.35 -11.84
N ALA A 262 -22.05 10.26 -12.98
CA ALA A 262 -20.90 11.12 -13.26
C ALA A 262 -21.27 12.60 -13.47
N GLU A 263 -22.54 12.91 -13.72
CA GLU A 263 -23.04 14.28 -14.01
C GLU A 263 -23.65 15.01 -12.81
N THR A 264 -23.50 14.51 -11.57
CA THR A 264 -23.87 15.25 -10.34
C THR A 264 -22.72 16.09 -9.81
#